data_AF-A0A942QCX0-F1
#
_entry.id   AF-A0A942QCX0-F1
#
_cell.length_a   1.000
_cell.length_b   1.000
_cell.length_c   1.000
_cell.angle_alpha   90.00
_cell.angle_beta   90.00
_cell.angle_gamma   90.00
#
_symmetry.space_group_name_H-M   'P 1'
#
loop_
_entity.id
_entity.type
_entity.pdbx_description
1 polymer ?
#
loop_
_entity_poly.entity_id
_entity_poly.type
_entity_poly.pdbx_seq_one_letter_code
_entity_poly.pdbx_strand_id
1 'polypeptide(L)'
;MYLEVQERIARACARASRQPEAVKLIAVTKGRSPEEIRTQVISYGHRWLGESRIQEWRDKAAQLSDFNIEWHFVGNLQTNKVKYCTGFALIHSLNSHRLAEALQREGAKRQHVFNVLVEVNLAGETSKQGVATEQAEALVHYAQSLSYLSAQGLMTMAPYSPDPEQARPIFARLRALRDRLGLLELSMGMSGDFEVAIEEGATYVRIGSALFEAIHSSESSERQSR
;
A
#
# COMPACT_ATOMS: atom_id res chain seq x y z
N MET A 1 0.45 -17.11 -10.98
CA MET A 1 0.03 -16.09 -9.99
C MET A 1 1.22 -15.34 -9.39
N TYR A 2 1.89 -15.78 -8.32
CA TYR A 2 3.02 -15.01 -7.74
C TYR A 2 4.16 -14.74 -8.74
N LEU A 3 4.68 -15.79 -9.38
CA LEU A 3 5.76 -15.65 -10.37
C LEU A 3 5.36 -14.79 -11.58
N GLU A 4 4.10 -14.87 -11.99
CA GLU A 4 3.54 -14.08 -13.08
C GLU A 4 3.47 -12.58 -12.71
N VAL A 5 3.05 -12.27 -11.47
CA VAL A 5 3.07 -10.90 -10.96
C VAL A 5 4.51 -10.37 -10.90
N GLN A 6 5.47 -11.18 -10.42
CA GLN A 6 6.89 -10.81 -10.41
C GLN A 6 7.43 -10.56 -11.82
N GLU A 7 7.07 -11.40 -12.79
CA GLU A 7 7.45 -11.21 -14.18
C GLU A 7 6.87 -9.92 -14.77
N ARG A 8 5.60 -9.63 -14.49
CA ARG A 8 4.94 -8.37 -14.92
C ARG A 8 5.60 -7.15 -14.30
N ILE A 9 5.98 -7.20 -13.02
CA ILE A 9 6.77 -6.16 -12.35
C ILE A 9 8.11 -5.97 -13.07
N ALA A 10 8.84 -7.05 -13.35
CA ALA A 10 10.13 -6.99 -14.03
C ALA A 10 10.03 -6.39 -15.44
N ARG A 11 9.00 -6.77 -16.21
CA ARG A 11 8.72 -6.21 -17.53
C ARG A 11 8.40 -4.72 -17.47
N ALA A 12 7.57 -4.29 -16.51
CA ALA A 12 7.26 -2.87 -16.31
C ALA A 12 8.52 -2.06 -15.90
N CYS A 13 9.36 -2.62 -15.03
CA CYS A 13 10.64 -2.01 -14.66
C CYS A 13 11.57 -1.86 -15.86
N ALA A 14 11.68 -2.89 -16.71
CA ALA A 14 12.45 -2.83 -17.96
C ALA A 14 11.94 -1.74 -18.91
N ARG A 15 10.62 -1.61 -19.12
CA ARG A 15 10.05 -0.52 -19.94
C ARG A 15 10.37 0.86 -19.36
N ALA A 16 10.42 0.97 -18.03
CA ALA A 16 10.75 2.20 -17.31
C ALA A 16 12.27 2.45 -17.15
N SER A 17 13.14 1.57 -17.66
CA SER A 17 14.59 1.61 -17.43
C SER A 17 14.97 1.63 -15.93
N ARG A 18 14.25 0.86 -15.12
CA ARG A 18 14.44 0.72 -13.66
C ARG A 18 14.86 -0.69 -13.30
N GLN A 19 15.58 -0.82 -12.19
CA GLN A 19 15.89 -2.12 -11.60
C GLN A 19 14.66 -2.66 -10.85
N PRO A 20 14.32 -3.96 -10.96
CA PRO A 20 13.18 -4.55 -10.24
C PRO A 20 13.22 -4.34 -8.72
N GLU A 21 14.41 -4.30 -8.13
CA GLU A 21 14.64 -4.09 -6.69
C GLU A 21 14.21 -2.70 -6.21
N ALA A 22 14.05 -1.74 -7.13
CA ALA A 22 13.52 -0.41 -6.83
C ALA A 22 11.99 -0.43 -6.57
N VAL A 23 11.33 -1.58 -6.76
CA VAL A 23 9.89 -1.75 -6.56
C VAL A 23 9.64 -2.89 -5.58
N LYS A 24 9.06 -2.55 -4.43
CA LYS A 24 8.60 -3.51 -3.44
C LYS A 24 7.16 -3.91 -3.72
N LEU A 25 6.94 -5.21 -3.93
CA LEU A 25 5.61 -5.80 -3.95
C LEU A 25 5.09 -5.92 -2.52
N ILE A 26 3.98 -5.25 -2.21
CA ILE A 26 3.21 -5.46 -0.99
C ILE A 26 2.06 -6.40 -1.31
N ALA A 27 2.16 -7.65 -0.86
CA ALA A 27 1.08 -8.63 -1.02
C ALA A 27 -0.06 -8.29 -0.04
N VAL A 28 -1.19 -7.82 -0.56
CA VAL A 28 -2.35 -7.40 0.25
C VAL A 28 -3.17 -8.62 0.65
N THR A 29 -3.20 -8.93 1.94
CA THR A 29 -3.71 -10.20 2.48
C THR A 29 -5.08 -10.10 3.13
N LYS A 30 -5.78 -8.96 2.98
CA LYS A 30 -7.13 -8.75 3.55
C LYS A 30 -8.09 -9.87 3.12
N GLY A 31 -8.80 -10.47 4.07
CA GLY A 31 -9.73 -11.57 3.80
C GLY A 31 -9.08 -12.90 3.34
N ARG A 32 -7.75 -13.04 3.40
CA ARG A 32 -7.04 -14.30 3.13
C ARG A 32 -6.68 -15.03 4.40
N SER A 33 -6.79 -16.36 4.38
CA SER A 33 -6.35 -17.23 5.46
C SER A 33 -4.82 -17.30 5.56
N PRO A 34 -4.25 -17.57 6.75
CA PRO A 34 -2.81 -17.82 6.89
C PRO A 34 -2.28 -18.90 5.93
N GLU A 35 -3.07 -19.93 5.64
CA GLU A 35 -2.67 -20.99 4.70
C GLU A 35 -2.58 -20.51 3.25
N GLU A 36 -3.55 -19.72 2.77
CA GLU A 36 -3.45 -19.09 1.45
C GLU A 36 -2.22 -18.17 1.36
N ILE A 37 -1.95 -17.41 2.41
CA ILE A 37 -0.77 -16.53 2.47
C ILE A 37 0.53 -17.35 2.42
N ARG A 38 0.59 -18.44 3.18
CA ARG A 38 1.76 -19.34 3.18
C ARG A 38 2.02 -19.92 1.79
N THR A 39 1.00 -20.51 1.21
CA THR A 39 1.11 -21.25 -0.05
C THR A 39 1.35 -20.36 -1.26
N GLN A 40 0.67 -19.21 -1.34
CA GLN A 40 0.70 -18.35 -2.53
C GLN A 40 1.86 -17.35 -2.55
N VAL A 41 2.36 -16.91 -1.38
CA VAL A 41 3.41 -15.87 -1.34
C VAL A 41 4.62 -16.25 -0.49
N ILE A 42 4.44 -16.71 0.76
CA ILE A 42 5.57 -16.95 1.67
C ILE A 42 6.44 -18.13 1.20
N SER A 43 5.84 -19.17 0.60
CA SER A 43 6.55 -20.32 0.03
C SER A 43 7.58 -19.93 -1.04
N TYR A 44 7.39 -18.77 -1.69
CA TYR A 44 8.33 -18.17 -2.65
C TYR A 44 9.37 -17.24 -2.00
N GLY A 45 9.46 -17.21 -0.66
CA GLY A 45 10.33 -16.33 0.11
C GLY A 45 9.85 -14.88 0.22
N HIS A 46 8.59 -14.59 -0.19
CA HIS A 46 8.04 -13.25 -0.09
C HIS A 46 7.74 -12.87 1.37
N ARG A 47 8.09 -11.65 1.77
CA ARG A 47 7.97 -11.21 3.17
C ARG A 47 7.22 -9.90 3.41
N TRP A 48 6.91 -9.12 2.38
CA TRP A 48 6.24 -7.83 2.54
C TRP A 48 4.73 -7.98 2.42
N LEU A 49 4.04 -8.01 3.55
CA LEU A 49 2.59 -8.23 3.58
C LEU A 49 1.84 -6.96 3.98
N GLY A 50 0.73 -6.71 3.31
CA GLY A 50 -0.14 -5.55 3.54
C GLY A 50 -1.48 -5.94 4.16
N GLU A 51 -1.82 -5.33 5.29
CA GLU A 51 -3.13 -5.51 5.94
C GLU A 51 -3.94 -4.23 6.02
N SER A 52 -5.26 -4.38 5.89
CA SER A 52 -6.19 -3.25 5.96
C SER A 52 -6.94 -3.16 7.29
N ARG A 53 -6.90 -4.20 8.12
CA ARG A 53 -7.62 -4.26 9.39
C ARG A 53 -6.72 -4.79 10.50
N ILE A 54 -6.69 -4.06 11.63
CA ILE A 54 -5.85 -4.40 12.78
C ILE A 54 -6.20 -5.76 13.39
N GLN A 55 -7.49 -6.12 13.44
CA GLN A 55 -7.93 -7.40 14.00
C GLN A 55 -7.42 -8.57 13.14
N GLU A 56 -7.63 -8.51 11.82
CA GLU A 56 -7.12 -9.53 10.90
C GLU A 56 -5.60 -9.63 10.94
N TRP A 57 -4.90 -8.49 10.95
CA TRP A 57 -3.45 -8.46 11.08
C TRP A 57 -2.96 -9.18 12.34
N ARG A 58 -3.53 -8.87 13.51
CA ARG A 58 -3.09 -9.46 14.78
C ARG A 58 -3.21 -10.98 14.77
N ASP A 59 -4.33 -11.48 14.28
CA ASP A 59 -4.61 -12.91 14.25
C ASP A 59 -3.68 -13.63 13.25
N LYS A 60 -3.35 -12.99 12.12
CA LYS A 60 -2.38 -13.49 11.12
C LYS A 60 -0.94 -13.41 11.61
N ALA A 61 -0.54 -12.31 12.23
CA ALA A 61 0.81 -12.12 12.77
C ALA A 61 1.13 -13.15 13.85
N ALA A 62 0.15 -13.54 14.67
CA ALA A 62 0.32 -14.63 15.64
C ALA A 62 0.52 -16.00 14.94
N GLN A 63 -0.32 -16.32 13.95
CA GLN A 63 -0.29 -17.61 13.24
C GLN A 63 0.87 -17.75 12.24
N LEU A 64 1.45 -16.64 11.81
CA LEU A 64 2.57 -16.59 10.86
C LEU A 64 3.87 -16.11 11.53
N SER A 65 3.94 -16.22 12.86
CA SER A 65 5.08 -15.74 13.67
C SER A 65 6.40 -16.48 13.39
N ASP A 66 6.34 -17.68 12.82
CA ASP A 66 7.52 -18.45 12.40
C ASP A 66 8.21 -17.87 11.16
N PHE A 67 7.60 -16.90 10.48
CA PHE A 67 8.13 -16.27 9.28
C PHE A 67 8.60 -14.84 9.55
N ASN A 68 9.72 -14.45 8.95
CA ASN A 68 10.23 -13.09 9.03
C ASN A 68 9.44 -12.15 8.10
N ILE A 69 8.22 -11.79 8.52
CA ILE A 69 7.29 -10.95 7.76
C ILE A 69 7.45 -9.47 8.16
N GLU A 70 7.54 -8.62 7.14
CA GLU A 70 7.46 -7.17 7.27
C GLU A 70 6.03 -6.71 6.96
N TRP A 71 5.30 -6.31 7.99
CA TRP A 71 3.89 -5.91 7.86
C TRP A 71 3.75 -4.42 7.52
N HIS A 72 2.92 -4.14 6.53
CA HIS A 72 2.52 -2.80 6.12
C HIS A 72 1.04 -2.58 6.42
N PHE A 73 0.68 -1.43 6.98
CA PHE A 73 -0.73 -1.07 7.14
C PHE A 73 -1.19 -0.26 5.94
N VAL A 74 -2.14 -0.80 5.17
CA VAL A 74 -2.62 -0.22 3.90
C VAL A 74 -4.12 0.09 3.92
N GLY A 75 -4.77 0.01 5.09
CA GLY A 75 -6.17 0.39 5.29
C GLY A 75 -6.31 1.81 5.85
N ASN A 76 -7.54 2.23 6.14
CA ASN A 76 -7.78 3.50 6.82
C ASN A 76 -7.51 3.40 8.32
N LEU A 77 -6.50 4.13 8.82
CA LEU A 77 -6.11 4.07 10.22
C LEU A 77 -6.94 5.01 11.09
N GLN A 78 -7.78 4.44 11.95
CA GLN A 78 -8.49 5.20 12.97
C GLN A 78 -7.56 5.54 14.14
N THR A 79 -7.68 6.77 14.66
CA THR A 79 -6.83 7.29 15.75
C THR A 79 -6.85 6.42 17.01
N ASN A 80 -7.99 5.83 17.38
CA ASN A 80 -8.12 4.92 18.52
C ASN A 80 -7.44 3.54 18.32
N LYS A 81 -7.01 3.23 17.09
CA LYS A 81 -6.33 1.98 16.74
C LYS A 81 -4.82 2.13 16.60
N VAL A 82 -4.28 3.35 16.60
CA VAL A 82 -2.84 3.64 16.56
C VAL A 82 -2.06 2.85 17.60
N LYS A 83 -2.66 2.60 18.77
CA LYS A 83 -2.06 1.78 19.83
C LYS A 83 -1.75 0.33 19.42
N TYR A 84 -2.14 -0.16 18.26
CA TYR A 84 -1.77 -1.50 17.79
C TYR A 84 -0.70 -1.46 16.69
N CYS A 85 -0.23 -0.27 16.29
CA CYS A 85 0.50 -0.13 15.04
C CYS A 85 2.02 -0.29 15.15
N THR A 86 2.58 -0.54 16.33
CA THR A 86 4.04 -0.70 16.52
C THR A 86 4.61 -1.94 15.84
N GLY A 87 3.75 -2.89 15.45
CA GLY A 87 4.15 -4.07 14.70
C GLY A 87 4.14 -3.88 13.17
N PHE A 88 3.84 -2.68 12.67
CA PHE A 88 3.96 -2.38 11.24
C PHE A 88 5.27 -1.65 10.95
N ALA A 89 5.94 -2.05 9.88
CA ALA A 89 7.14 -1.38 9.38
C ALA A 89 6.81 -0.04 8.72
N LEU A 90 5.63 0.08 8.09
CA LEU A 90 5.18 1.27 7.39
C LEU A 90 3.65 1.39 7.39
N ILE A 91 3.14 2.59 7.69
CA ILE A 91 1.72 2.94 7.62
C ILE A 91 1.48 3.81 6.38
N HIS A 92 0.68 3.33 5.44
CA HIS A 92 0.51 3.97 4.13
C HIS A 92 -0.58 5.05 4.11
N SER A 93 -1.30 5.25 5.22
CA SER A 93 -2.59 5.92 5.26
C SER A 93 -2.61 7.19 6.13
N LEU A 94 -1.50 7.93 6.23
CA LEU A 94 -1.51 9.17 7.00
C LEU A 94 -2.29 10.23 6.22
N ASN A 95 -3.47 10.60 6.72
CA ASN A 95 -4.42 11.46 5.98
C ASN A 95 -4.95 12.66 6.78
N SER A 96 -4.40 12.94 7.97
CA SER A 96 -4.81 14.11 8.75
C SER A 96 -3.81 14.48 9.85
N HIS A 97 -3.83 15.75 10.27
CA HIS A 97 -3.10 16.24 11.44
C HIS A 97 -3.50 15.47 12.71
N ARG A 98 -4.79 15.20 12.88
CA ARG A 98 -5.31 14.43 14.02
C ARG A 98 -4.72 13.02 14.10
N LEU A 99 -4.53 12.37 12.95
CA LEU A 99 -3.87 11.06 12.91
C LEU A 99 -2.36 11.17 13.19
N ALA A 100 -1.69 12.18 12.64
CA ALA A 100 -0.28 12.45 12.93
C ALA A 100 -0.04 12.67 14.44
N GLU A 101 -0.87 13.48 15.09
CA GLU A 101 -0.81 13.71 16.54
C GLU A 101 -1.07 12.44 17.35
N ALA A 102 -2.01 11.59 16.91
CA ALA A 102 -2.29 10.32 17.58
C ALA A 102 -1.07 9.38 17.51
N LEU A 103 -0.43 9.29 16.34
CA LEU A 103 0.82 8.55 16.15
C LEU A 103 1.95 9.13 16.99
N GLN A 104 2.11 10.46 17.03
CA GLN A 104 3.13 11.12 17.84
C GLN A 104 2.96 10.79 19.33
N ARG A 105 1.75 10.92 19.86
CA ARG A 105 1.47 10.64 21.29
C ARG A 105 1.75 9.18 21.64
N GLU A 106 1.34 8.25 20.78
CA GLU A 106 1.59 6.82 21.01
C GLU A 106 3.08 6.48 20.85
N GLY A 107 3.75 7.08 19.87
CA GLY A 107 5.17 6.91 19.63
C GLY A 107 5.99 7.39 20.81
N ALA A 108 5.66 8.55 21.37
CA ALA A 108 6.26 9.07 22.59
C ALA A 108 6.06 8.12 23.78
N LYS A 109 4.83 7.60 23.95
CA LYS A 109 4.52 6.65 25.03
C LYS A 109 5.32 5.36 24.92
N ARG A 110 5.62 4.90 23.71
CA ARG A 110 6.27 3.61 23.44
C ARG A 110 7.73 3.69 23.03
N GLN A 111 8.27 4.90 22.91
CA GLN A 111 9.60 5.14 22.38
C GLN A 111 9.77 4.50 20.98
N HIS A 112 8.79 4.70 20.11
CA HIS A 112 8.73 4.11 18.78
C HIS A 112 8.48 5.18 17.72
N VAL A 113 9.29 5.21 16.67
CA VAL A 113 9.11 6.09 15.51
C VAL A 113 8.28 5.35 14.47
N PHE A 114 7.12 5.91 14.12
CA PHE A 114 6.28 5.37 13.06
C PHE A 114 6.74 5.87 11.70
N ASN A 115 7.08 4.95 10.80
CA ASN A 115 7.24 5.29 9.39
C ASN A 115 5.86 5.44 8.74
N VAL A 116 5.68 6.51 7.97
CA VAL A 116 4.38 6.84 7.37
C VAL A 116 4.53 7.30 5.93
N LEU A 117 3.51 7.03 5.12
CA LEU A 117 3.27 7.70 3.85
C LEU A 117 2.01 8.57 3.97
N VAL A 118 2.07 9.78 3.40
CA VAL A 118 0.90 10.67 3.34
C VAL A 118 0.00 10.22 2.19
N GLU A 119 -1.25 9.89 2.50
CA GLU A 119 -2.26 9.50 1.51
C GLU A 119 -2.88 10.75 0.89
N VAL A 120 -2.76 10.89 -0.43
CA VAL A 120 -3.22 12.06 -1.19
C VAL A 120 -4.37 11.67 -2.11
N ASN A 121 -5.47 12.41 -2.04
CA ASN A 121 -6.60 12.30 -2.95
C ASN A 121 -6.36 13.18 -4.18
N LEU A 122 -5.83 12.55 -5.25
CA LEU A 122 -5.56 13.21 -6.53
C LEU A 122 -6.71 13.06 -7.55
N ALA A 123 -7.64 12.16 -7.29
CA ALA A 123 -8.79 11.87 -8.16
C ALA A 123 -9.92 12.91 -8.03
N GLY A 124 -9.89 13.73 -6.98
CA GLY A 124 -10.90 14.77 -6.74
C GLY A 124 -12.27 14.22 -6.32
N GLU A 125 -12.37 12.92 -6.04
CA GLU A 125 -13.61 12.32 -5.54
C GLU A 125 -13.76 12.65 -4.06
N THR A 126 -14.77 13.44 -3.73
CA THR A 126 -15.11 13.85 -2.35
C THR A 126 -15.43 12.68 -1.42
N SER A 127 -15.78 11.52 -1.98
CA SER A 127 -16.05 10.29 -1.25
C SER A 127 -14.81 9.46 -0.91
N LYS A 128 -13.63 9.81 -1.45
CA LYS A 128 -12.40 9.03 -1.29
C LYS A 128 -11.46 9.58 -0.22
N GLN A 129 -10.67 8.67 0.33
CA GLN A 129 -9.73 8.91 1.42
C GLN A 129 -8.49 9.67 0.95
N GLY A 130 -7.74 10.20 1.91
CA GLY A 130 -6.56 11.03 1.67
C GLY A 130 -6.82 12.52 1.83
N VAL A 131 -5.74 13.28 2.01
CA VAL A 131 -5.79 14.74 2.02
C VAL A 131 -5.91 15.29 0.61
N ALA A 132 -6.55 16.45 0.48
CA ALA A 132 -6.54 17.20 -0.77
C ALA A 132 -5.10 17.52 -1.19
N THR A 133 -4.86 17.61 -2.50
CA THR A 133 -3.52 17.84 -3.06
C THR A 133 -2.86 19.09 -2.47
N GLU A 134 -3.66 20.14 -2.28
CA GLU A 134 -3.26 21.44 -1.76
C GLU A 134 -2.89 21.39 -0.27
N GLN A 135 -3.37 20.37 0.45
CA GLN A 135 -3.11 20.16 1.88
C GLN A 135 -1.99 19.14 2.12
N ALA A 136 -1.58 18.38 1.09
CA ALA A 136 -0.60 17.30 1.21
C ALA A 136 0.76 17.80 1.71
N GLU A 137 1.25 18.89 1.14
CA GLU A 137 2.52 19.49 1.53
C GLU A 137 2.52 19.94 3.00
N ALA A 138 1.46 20.63 3.43
CA ALA A 138 1.33 21.07 4.81
C ALA A 138 1.34 19.89 5.79
N LEU A 139 0.64 18.80 5.46
CA LEU A 139 0.64 17.60 6.30
C LEU A 139 2.00 16.88 6.31
N VAL A 140 2.72 16.84 5.18
CA VAL A 140 4.08 16.28 5.12
C VAL A 140 5.01 17.07 6.04
N HIS A 141 5.06 18.39 5.91
CA HIS A 141 5.91 19.25 6.75
C HIS A 141 5.56 19.12 8.23
N TYR A 142 4.26 19.06 8.54
CA TYR A 142 3.80 18.83 9.90
C TYR A 142 4.27 17.47 10.43
N ALA A 143 4.12 16.38 9.67
CA ALA A 143 4.57 15.06 10.07
C ALA A 143 6.09 14.99 10.27
N GLN A 144 6.88 15.68 9.43
CA GLN A 144 8.34 15.77 9.57
C GLN A 144 8.77 16.55 10.82
N SER A 145 7.94 17.46 11.32
CA SER A 145 8.21 18.19 12.58
C SER A 145 8.00 17.34 13.84
N LEU A 146 7.38 16.16 13.74
CA LEU A 146 7.03 15.32 14.87
C LEU A 146 8.10 14.25 15.12
N SER A 147 8.72 14.27 16.31
CA SER A 147 9.89 13.42 16.62
C SER A 147 9.65 11.90 16.58
N TYR A 148 8.40 11.43 16.65
CA TYR A 148 8.06 10.01 16.60
C TYR A 148 7.37 9.62 15.29
N LEU A 149 7.46 10.46 14.25
CA LEU A 149 7.06 10.13 12.89
C LEU A 149 8.24 10.28 11.93
N SER A 150 8.28 9.40 10.93
CA SER A 150 9.15 9.52 9.77
C SER A 150 8.29 9.49 8.51
N ALA A 151 8.05 10.66 7.93
CA ALA A 151 7.31 10.79 6.66
C ALA A 151 8.24 10.47 5.48
N GLN A 152 8.10 9.27 4.91
CA GLN A 152 9.04 8.74 3.92
C GLN A 152 8.61 8.99 2.47
N GLY A 153 7.33 9.30 2.25
CA GLY A 153 6.78 9.44 0.92
C GLY A 153 5.28 9.65 0.87
N LEU A 154 4.72 9.39 -0.30
CA LEU A 154 3.32 9.62 -0.60
C LEU A 154 2.64 8.31 -1.02
N MET A 155 1.32 8.28 -0.84
CA MET A 155 0.46 7.18 -1.24
C MET A 155 -0.76 7.72 -1.99
N THR A 156 -1.21 7.02 -3.03
CA THR A 156 -2.52 7.28 -3.63
C THR A 156 -3.18 6.00 -4.12
N MET A 157 -4.46 6.12 -4.45
CA MET A 157 -5.25 5.13 -5.18
C MET A 157 -5.94 5.83 -6.34
N ALA A 158 -5.70 5.35 -7.56
CA ALA A 158 -6.48 5.79 -8.71
C ALA A 158 -7.90 5.19 -8.64
N PRO A 159 -8.91 5.84 -9.23
CA PRO A 159 -10.21 5.24 -9.48
C PRO A 159 -10.06 3.97 -10.30
N TYR A 160 -10.92 2.98 -10.03
CA TYR A 160 -10.97 1.79 -10.85
C TYR A 160 -11.37 2.17 -12.28
N SER A 161 -10.61 1.68 -13.24
CA SER A 161 -10.86 1.79 -14.67
C SER A 161 -10.45 0.47 -15.32
N PRO A 162 -11.19 -0.02 -16.34
CA PRO A 162 -10.76 -1.17 -17.13
C PRO A 162 -9.50 -0.87 -17.95
N ASP A 163 -9.27 0.40 -18.30
CA ASP A 163 -8.05 0.87 -18.94
C ASP A 163 -7.08 1.41 -17.87
N PRO A 164 -5.92 0.75 -17.64
CA PRO A 164 -4.94 1.16 -16.64
C PRO A 164 -4.28 2.51 -16.97
N GLU A 165 -4.28 2.93 -18.23
CA GLU A 165 -3.72 4.22 -18.65
C GLU A 165 -4.47 5.41 -18.03
N GLN A 166 -5.74 5.23 -17.66
CA GLN A 166 -6.51 6.26 -16.95
C GLN A 166 -5.91 6.60 -15.57
N ALA A 167 -5.12 5.70 -14.98
CA ALA A 167 -4.42 5.95 -13.73
C ALA A 167 -3.12 6.76 -13.93
N ARG A 168 -2.54 6.77 -15.13
CA ARG A 168 -1.24 7.41 -15.42
C ARG A 168 -1.20 8.89 -15.04
N PRO A 169 -2.18 9.74 -15.40
CA PRO A 169 -2.14 11.16 -15.02
C PRO A 169 -2.15 11.38 -13.51
N ILE A 170 -2.80 10.49 -12.76
CA ILE A 170 -2.84 10.53 -11.29
C ILE A 170 -1.48 10.18 -10.72
N PHE A 171 -0.86 9.09 -11.19
CA PHE A 171 0.47 8.67 -10.74
C PHE A 171 1.56 9.67 -11.10
N ALA A 172 1.51 10.26 -12.31
CA ALA A 172 2.42 11.32 -12.72
C ALA A 172 2.33 12.56 -11.82
N ARG A 173 1.11 12.96 -11.41
CA ARG A 173 0.90 14.06 -10.46
C ARG A 173 1.45 13.72 -9.06
N LEU A 174 1.28 12.48 -8.59
CA LEU A 174 1.85 12.05 -7.31
C LEU A 174 3.38 12.08 -7.35
N ARG A 175 4.00 11.59 -8.43
CA ARG A 175 5.45 11.65 -8.63
C ARG A 175 5.96 13.08 -8.59
N ALA A 176 5.34 13.98 -9.36
CA ALA A 176 5.74 15.39 -9.38
C ALA A 176 5.64 16.04 -7.99
N LEU A 177 4.60 15.72 -7.23
CA LEU A 177 4.47 16.18 -5.85
C LEU A 177 5.56 15.62 -4.93
N ARG A 178 5.86 14.31 -5.04
CA ARG A 178 6.94 13.65 -4.29
C ARG A 178 8.30 14.29 -4.58
N ASP A 179 8.62 14.52 -5.85
CA ASP A 179 9.88 15.13 -6.29
C ASP A 179 10.01 16.55 -5.74
N ARG A 180 8.94 17.35 -5.82
CA ARG A 180 8.89 18.72 -5.29
C ARG A 180 9.12 18.79 -3.78
N LEU A 181 8.65 17.78 -3.05
CA LEU A 181 8.81 17.68 -1.59
C LEU A 181 10.12 17.00 -1.17
N GLY A 182 10.95 16.54 -2.12
CA GLY A 182 12.21 15.86 -1.81
C GLY A 182 12.04 14.53 -1.06
N LEU A 183 10.89 13.89 -1.22
CA LEU A 183 10.57 12.60 -0.58
C LEU A 183 11.14 11.43 -1.39
N LEU A 184 11.14 10.22 -0.83
CA LEU A 184 11.70 9.05 -1.50
C LEU A 184 10.60 8.16 -2.09
N GLU A 185 9.58 7.87 -1.29
CA GLU A 185 8.69 6.74 -1.55
C GLU A 185 7.39 7.12 -2.27
N LEU A 186 6.93 6.24 -3.17
CA LEU A 186 5.66 6.32 -3.88
C LEU A 186 4.92 4.99 -3.77
N SER A 187 3.88 4.96 -2.94
CA SER A 187 2.97 3.82 -2.83
C SER A 187 1.76 4.03 -3.72
N MET A 188 1.79 3.45 -4.92
CA MET A 188 0.73 3.58 -5.91
C MET A 188 0.73 2.36 -6.85
N GLY A 189 -0.43 2.05 -7.43
CA GLY A 189 -0.63 0.84 -8.21
C GLY A 189 -1.15 -0.35 -7.39
N MET A 190 -2.18 -0.99 -7.91
CA MET A 190 -2.86 -2.19 -7.45
C MET A 190 -2.97 -3.20 -8.59
N SER A 191 -3.66 -4.34 -8.39
CA SER A 191 -3.74 -5.44 -9.36
C SER A 191 -4.05 -5.02 -10.81
N GLY A 192 -4.83 -3.96 -11.02
CA GLY A 192 -5.25 -3.50 -12.34
C GLY A 192 -4.30 -2.51 -13.03
N ASP A 193 -3.48 -1.77 -12.27
CA ASP A 193 -2.75 -0.59 -12.77
C ASP A 193 -1.29 -0.51 -12.28
N PHE A 194 -0.78 -1.55 -11.59
CA PHE A 194 0.57 -1.53 -11.01
C PHE A 194 1.69 -1.39 -12.05
N GLU A 195 1.50 -1.88 -13.27
CA GLU A 195 2.50 -1.74 -14.34
C GLU A 195 2.68 -0.27 -14.74
N VAL A 196 1.56 0.43 -14.95
CA VAL A 196 1.54 1.88 -15.21
C VAL A 196 2.12 2.65 -14.02
N ALA A 197 1.78 2.24 -12.79
CA ALA A 197 2.35 2.84 -11.58
C ALA A 197 3.89 2.72 -11.52
N ILE A 198 4.45 1.56 -11.90
CA ILE A 198 5.90 1.33 -11.95
C ILE A 198 6.56 2.24 -12.98
N GLU A 199 5.95 2.37 -14.16
CA GLU A 199 6.42 3.30 -15.20
C GLU A 199 6.38 4.75 -14.72
N GLU A 200 5.40 5.12 -13.90
CA GLU A 200 5.31 6.43 -13.28
C GLU A 200 6.14 6.58 -11.98
N GLY A 201 6.98 5.62 -11.64
CA GLY A 201 7.96 5.76 -10.56
C GLY A 201 7.55 5.16 -9.21
N ALA A 202 6.52 4.31 -9.14
CA ALA A 202 6.13 3.64 -7.90
C ALA A 202 7.32 2.90 -7.26
N THR A 203 7.44 2.99 -5.94
CA THR A 203 8.40 2.21 -5.13
C THR A 203 7.70 1.12 -4.32
N TYR A 204 6.39 1.27 -4.07
CA TYR A 204 5.54 0.21 -3.53
C TYR A 204 4.32 0.00 -4.44
N VAL A 205 4.09 -1.24 -4.86
CA VAL A 205 2.84 -1.68 -5.52
C VAL A 205 2.07 -2.60 -4.59
N ARG A 206 0.75 -2.44 -4.50
CA ARG A 206 -0.11 -3.14 -3.52
C ARG A 206 -1.04 -4.12 -4.20
N ILE A 207 -0.67 -5.39 -4.27
CA ILE A 207 -1.37 -6.37 -5.11
C ILE A 207 -2.09 -7.39 -4.24
N GLY A 208 -3.38 -7.61 -4.51
CA GLY A 208 -4.23 -8.57 -3.79
C GLY A 208 -4.80 -9.62 -4.72
N SER A 209 -5.86 -9.29 -5.46
CA SER A 209 -6.56 -10.22 -6.35
C SER A 209 -5.64 -10.95 -7.32
N ALA A 210 -4.67 -10.27 -7.97
CA ALA A 210 -3.75 -10.93 -8.90
C ALA A 210 -2.78 -11.95 -8.22
N LEU A 211 -2.68 -11.94 -6.89
CA LEU A 211 -1.90 -12.92 -6.12
C LEU A 211 -2.76 -14.07 -5.56
N PHE A 212 -4.04 -13.83 -5.27
CA PHE A 212 -4.87 -14.77 -4.50
C PHE A 212 -6.15 -15.25 -5.19
N GLU A 213 -6.66 -14.52 -6.18
CA GLU A 213 -7.81 -14.95 -6.96
C GLU A 213 -7.30 -15.66 -8.21
N ALA A 214 -7.46 -16.99 -8.25
CA ALA A 214 -7.26 -17.74 -9.48
C ALA A 214 -8.05 -17.06 -10.59
N ILE A 215 -7.43 -16.92 -11.78
CA ILE A 215 -8.16 -16.57 -13.01
C ILE A 215 -9.35 -17.50 -13.03
N HIS A 216 -10.56 -16.98 -12.82
CA HIS A 216 -11.76 -17.74 -13.12
C HIS A 216 -11.77 -17.88 -14.63
N SER A 217 -11.10 -18.91 -15.14
CA SER A 217 -11.36 -19.44 -16.46
C SER A 217 -12.80 -19.95 -16.43
N SER A 218 -13.71 -19.05 -16.82
CA SER A 218 -14.97 -19.33 -17.50
C SER A 218 -15.59 -20.70 -17.22
N GLU A 219 -16.34 -20.85 -16.13
CA GLU A 219 -17.35 -21.90 -16.02
C GLU A 219 -18.32 -21.61 -14.85
N SER A 220 -19.17 -20.61 -15.04
CA SER A 220 -20.43 -20.49 -14.29
C SER A 220 -21.40 -19.57 -15.02
N SER A 221 -21.68 -19.90 -16.28
CA SER A 221 -22.88 -19.49 -17.01
C SER A 221 -23.70 -20.75 -17.29
N GLU A 222 -24.21 -21.39 -16.23
CA GLU A 222 -25.29 -22.40 -16.32
C GLU A 222 -25.61 -22.89 -14.91
N ARG A 223 -26.42 -22.10 -14.17
CA ARG A 223 -27.28 -22.57 -13.05
C ARG A 223 -28.12 -21.41 -12.52
N GLN A 224 -28.95 -20.85 -13.38
CA GLN A 224 -30.18 -20.15 -12.98
C GLN A 224 -31.25 -20.47 -14.02
N SER A 225 -31.76 -21.70 -13.93
CA SER A 225 -33.06 -22.11 -14.45
C SER A 225 -33.40 -23.43 -13.79
N ARG A 226 -33.88 -23.36 -12.54
CA ARG A 226 -34.84 -24.28 -11.90
C ARG A 226 -35.54 -23.53 -10.79
#